data_AF-A0A381LB25-F1
#
_entry.id   AF-A0A381LB25-F1
#
_cell.length_a   1.000
_cell.length_b   1.000
_cell.length_c   1.000
_cell.angle_alpha   90.00
_cell.angle_beta   90.00
_cell.angle_gamma   90.00
#
_symmetry.space_group_name_H-M   'P 1'
#
loop_
_entity.id
_entity.type
_entity.pdbx_description
1 polymer ?
#
loop_
_entity_poly.entity_id
_entity_poly.type
_entity_poly.pdbx_seq_one_letter_code
_entity_poly.pdbx_strand_id
1 'polypeptide(L)'
;MTDLADIFAELGISHYLQEFIEQGFDSWDTILDITESDFDVLGVKLGHRRKIQRRIANTRGVSSDTALDPRNTPPIERFVEELPRIRSESKEVISAPSVKRKYRRHPKPDENAPERPPSAYVIFSNKTREQLKGKNLSFTEIAKLVGEKWQNLSPCEKELYEKQAFTAKERYNNELAEYKKTNRYQEYARYLSEFKARQSGLRCKS
;
A
#
# COMPACT_ATOMS: atom_id res chain seq x y z
N MET A 1 29.25 20.94 -20.93
CA MET A 1 28.98 19.50 -21.12
C MET A 1 29.05 18.87 -19.75
N THR A 2 27.94 18.36 -19.22
CA THR A 2 27.93 17.64 -17.95
C THR A 2 28.50 16.24 -18.20
N ASP A 3 29.54 15.87 -17.46
CA ASP A 3 30.12 14.53 -17.57
C ASP A 3 29.12 13.49 -17.06
N LEU A 4 28.96 12.41 -17.81
CA LEU A 4 28.13 11.28 -17.44
C LEU A 4 28.59 10.68 -16.10
N ALA A 5 29.90 10.65 -15.88
CA ALA A 5 30.51 10.15 -14.65
C ALA A 5 30.04 10.94 -13.41
N ASP A 6 29.96 12.26 -13.51
CA ASP A 6 29.53 13.13 -12.41
C ASP A 6 28.07 12.87 -12.04
N ILE A 7 27.20 12.72 -13.04
CA ILE A 7 25.77 12.47 -12.80
C ILE A 7 25.55 11.10 -12.15
N PHE A 8 26.27 10.08 -12.58
CA PHE A 8 26.18 8.74 -11.99
C PHE A 8 26.76 8.71 -10.56
N ALA A 9 27.80 9.48 -10.28
CA ALA A 9 28.33 9.67 -8.94
C ALA A 9 27.33 10.38 -8.01
N GLU A 10 26.70 11.47 -8.45
CA GLU A 10 25.66 12.19 -7.70
C GLU A 10 24.45 11.32 -7.38
N LEU A 11 24.05 10.44 -8.30
CA LEU A 11 22.94 9.52 -8.12
C LEU A 11 23.32 8.27 -7.30
N GLY A 12 24.61 8.08 -6.99
CA GLY A 12 25.14 6.95 -6.24
C GLY A 12 25.01 5.63 -7.01
N ILE A 13 25.26 5.66 -8.31
CA ILE A 13 25.11 4.54 -9.25
C ILE A 13 26.32 4.41 -10.20
N SER A 14 27.47 4.96 -9.80
CA SER A 14 28.72 4.98 -10.58
C SER A 14 29.22 3.59 -10.99
N HIS A 15 28.83 2.53 -10.27
CA HIS A 15 29.21 1.17 -10.62
C HIS A 15 28.61 0.67 -11.95
N TYR A 16 27.55 1.30 -12.47
CA TYR A 16 27.02 1.00 -13.81
C TYR A 16 27.70 1.77 -14.94
N LEU A 17 28.56 2.75 -14.62
CA LEU A 17 29.12 3.65 -15.64
C LEU A 17 29.88 2.89 -16.74
N GLN A 18 30.69 1.90 -16.35
CA GLN A 18 31.48 1.11 -17.29
C GLN A 18 30.59 0.30 -18.25
N GLU A 19 29.53 -0.34 -17.74
CA GLU A 19 28.58 -1.11 -18.56
C GLU A 19 27.81 -0.21 -19.53
N PHE A 20 27.51 1.02 -19.14
CA PHE A 20 26.87 2.01 -20.02
C PHE A 20 27.81 2.46 -21.14
N ILE A 21 29.07 2.78 -20.83
CA ILE A 21 30.08 3.16 -21.84
C ILE A 21 30.33 2.00 -22.82
N GLU A 22 30.45 0.77 -22.33
CA GLU A 22 30.68 -0.42 -23.16
C GLU A 22 29.51 -0.71 -24.13
N GLN A 23 28.29 -0.33 -23.76
CA GLN A 23 27.09 -0.46 -24.60
C GLN A 23 26.79 0.79 -25.44
N GLY A 24 27.70 1.76 -25.47
CA GLY A 24 27.60 2.95 -26.32
C GLY A 24 26.81 4.13 -25.71
N PHE A 25 26.53 4.09 -24.41
CA PHE A 25 25.99 5.22 -23.64
C PHE A 25 27.12 5.96 -22.93
N ASP A 26 27.95 6.65 -23.70
CA ASP A 26 29.17 7.34 -23.23
C ASP A 26 28.94 8.80 -22.81
N SER A 27 27.75 9.33 -23.05
CA SER A 27 27.42 10.74 -22.82
C SER A 27 26.02 10.93 -22.24
N TRP A 28 25.81 12.03 -21.51
CA TRP A 28 24.48 12.31 -20.95
C TRP A 28 23.39 12.44 -22.01
N ASP A 29 23.74 12.95 -23.20
CA ASP A 29 22.81 13.08 -24.34
C ASP A 29 22.29 11.71 -24.82
N THR A 30 23.16 10.70 -24.95
CA THR A 30 22.75 9.32 -25.31
C THR A 30 21.85 8.69 -24.25
N ILE A 31 22.01 9.08 -22.98
CA ILE A 31 21.16 8.62 -21.88
C ILE A 31 19.78 9.28 -21.88
N LEU A 32 19.61 10.47 -22.47
CA LEU A 32 18.27 11.07 -22.55
C LEU A 32 17.31 10.16 -23.33
N ASP A 33 17.81 9.43 -24.33
CA ASP A 33 17.00 8.61 -25.24
C ASP A 33 16.93 7.12 -24.87
N ILE A 34 17.52 6.74 -23.73
CA ILE A 34 17.50 5.36 -23.25
C ILE A 34 16.07 4.89 -22.92
N THR A 35 15.72 3.67 -23.36
CA THR A 35 14.41 3.07 -23.15
C THR A 35 14.38 2.13 -21.93
N GLU A 36 13.20 1.70 -21.49
CA GLU A 36 13.07 0.73 -20.39
C GLU A 36 13.74 -0.62 -20.72
N SER A 37 13.67 -1.06 -21.99
CA SER A 37 14.32 -2.29 -22.48
C SER A 37 15.84 -2.21 -22.43
N ASP A 38 16.43 -1.05 -22.72
CA ASP A 38 17.89 -0.89 -22.65
C ASP A 38 18.38 -1.04 -21.21
N PHE A 39 17.63 -0.49 -20.24
CA PHE A 39 17.93 -0.71 -18.83
C PHE A 39 17.80 -2.18 -18.39
N ASP A 40 16.94 -2.98 -19.04
CA ASP A 40 16.79 -4.41 -18.79
C ASP A 40 18.00 -5.19 -19.29
N VAL A 41 18.47 -4.87 -20.49
CA VAL A 41 19.69 -5.46 -21.06
C VAL A 41 20.92 -5.10 -20.21
N LEU A 42 20.97 -3.87 -19.70
CA LEU A 42 22.03 -3.38 -18.80
C LEU A 42 21.89 -3.89 -17.35
N GLY A 43 20.87 -4.70 -17.03
CA GLY A 43 20.72 -5.29 -15.69
C GLY A 43 20.54 -4.25 -14.56
N VAL A 44 20.13 -3.02 -14.88
CA VAL A 44 20.01 -1.95 -13.88
C VAL A 44 18.87 -2.29 -12.92
N LYS A 45 19.04 -2.11 -11.61
CA LYS A 45 17.93 -2.35 -10.66
C LYS A 45 16.84 -1.28 -10.83
N LEU A 46 15.55 -1.66 -10.71
CA LEU A 46 14.39 -0.76 -10.88
C LEU A 46 14.50 0.57 -10.10
N GLY A 47 15.04 0.52 -8.87
CA GLY A 47 15.27 1.72 -8.06
C GLY A 47 16.31 2.69 -8.64
N HIS A 48 17.34 2.17 -9.31
CA HIS A 48 18.39 2.94 -9.97
C HIS A 48 17.91 3.51 -11.30
N ARG A 49 17.15 2.73 -12.09
CA ARG A 49 16.47 3.22 -13.30
C ARG A 49 15.61 4.44 -13.02
N ARG A 50 14.79 4.38 -11.96
CA ARG A 50 13.95 5.51 -11.52
C ARG A 50 14.76 6.75 -11.14
N LYS A 51 16.01 6.61 -10.66
CA LYS A 51 16.88 7.76 -10.37
C LYS A 51 17.34 8.42 -11.68
N ILE A 52 17.78 7.62 -12.65
CA ILE A 52 18.22 8.09 -13.97
C ILE A 52 17.05 8.76 -14.72
N GLN A 53 15.91 8.08 -14.81
CA GLN A 53 14.68 8.62 -15.45
C GLN A 53 14.23 9.95 -14.83
N ARG A 54 14.30 10.11 -13.49
CA ARG A 54 14.00 11.40 -12.84
C ARG A 54 15.00 12.48 -13.23
N ARG A 55 16.28 12.17 -13.30
CA ARG A 55 17.30 13.13 -13.72
C ARG A 55 17.11 13.53 -15.19
N ILE A 56 16.77 12.59 -16.07
CA ILE A 56 16.40 12.85 -17.48
C ILE A 56 15.19 13.81 -17.53
N ALA A 57 14.12 13.52 -16.80
CA ALA A 57 12.91 14.36 -16.75
C ALA A 57 13.20 15.79 -16.28
N ASN A 58 14.02 15.94 -15.23
CA ASN A 58 14.44 17.25 -14.73
C ASN A 58 15.31 18.03 -15.75
N THR A 59 16.14 17.32 -16.52
CA THR A 59 17.03 17.94 -17.52
C THR A 59 16.27 18.39 -18.77
N ARG A 60 15.22 17.66 -19.16
CA ARG A 60 14.34 18.00 -20.29
C ARG A 60 13.44 19.21 -20.03
N GLY A 61 13.52 19.84 -18.85
CA GLY A 61 12.82 21.09 -18.57
C GLY A 61 11.30 21.00 -18.72
N VAL A 62 10.71 19.82 -18.50
CA VAL A 62 9.25 19.68 -18.45
C VAL A 62 8.78 20.31 -17.14
N SER A 63 8.62 21.63 -17.18
CA SER A 63 7.97 22.44 -16.17
C SER A 63 6.48 22.10 -16.15
N SER A 64 5.98 21.71 -14.99
CA SER A 64 4.60 21.33 -14.73
C SER A 64 3.68 22.56 -14.59
N ASP A 65 3.67 23.49 -15.55
CA ASP A 65 3.01 24.78 -15.32
C ASP A 65 2.21 25.37 -16.51
N THR A 66 1.65 24.51 -17.38
CA THR A 66 0.60 24.97 -18.31
C THR A 66 -0.76 24.44 -17.85
N ALA A 67 -1.42 25.18 -16.98
CA ALA A 67 -2.83 24.95 -16.63
C ALA A 67 -3.74 25.52 -17.73
N LEU A 68 -4.56 24.68 -18.36
CA LEU A 68 -5.69 25.14 -19.17
C LEU A 68 -6.92 25.28 -18.24
N ASP A 69 -7.37 26.51 -18.03
CA ASP A 69 -8.52 26.90 -17.20
C ASP A 69 -9.85 26.40 -17.82
N PRO A 70 -10.70 25.66 -17.08
CA PRO A 70 -11.97 25.15 -17.60
C PRO A 70 -13.09 26.16 -17.35
N ARG A 71 -13.24 27.16 -18.23
CA ARG A 71 -14.43 28.04 -18.22
C ARG A 71 -14.98 28.28 -19.61
N ASN A 72 -15.83 27.36 -20.07
CA ASN A 72 -17.09 27.65 -20.76
C ASN A 72 -17.74 26.37 -21.26
N THR A 73 -18.77 25.86 -20.57
CA THR A 73 -19.85 25.11 -21.21
C THR A 73 -21.18 25.39 -20.47
N PRO A 74 -22.26 25.78 -21.19
CA PRO A 74 -23.56 26.10 -20.60
C PRO A 74 -24.38 24.85 -20.21
N PRO A 75 -25.51 25.01 -19.50
CA PRO A 75 -26.17 23.96 -18.72
C PRO A 75 -26.96 22.91 -19.51
N ILE A 76 -26.71 21.65 -19.14
CA ILE A 76 -27.61 20.50 -18.94
C ILE A 76 -29.05 20.62 -19.49
N GLU A 77 -29.35 19.81 -20.50
CA GLU A 77 -30.65 19.12 -20.62
C GLU A 77 -30.46 17.62 -20.93
N ARG A 78 -31.41 16.85 -20.38
CA ARG A 78 -31.56 15.38 -20.35
C ARG A 78 -31.38 14.69 -21.70
N PHE A 79 -30.91 13.44 -21.69
CA PHE A 79 -31.71 12.25 -22.06
C PHE A 79 -30.88 10.97 -21.80
N VAL A 80 -31.56 9.95 -21.26
CA VAL A 80 -31.06 8.62 -20.92
C VAL A 80 -31.30 7.66 -22.09
N GLU A 81 -30.34 6.83 -22.49
CA GLU A 81 -30.48 5.36 -22.72
C GLU A 81 -29.22 4.71 -23.33
N GLU A 82 -28.73 3.71 -22.59
CA GLU A 82 -28.29 2.36 -22.98
C GLU A 82 -27.14 2.04 -23.99
N LEU A 83 -26.33 1.05 -23.58
CA LEU A 83 -25.35 0.19 -24.31
C LEU A 83 -23.85 0.52 -24.15
N PRO A 84 -22.93 -0.46 -24.33
CA PRO A 84 -22.68 -1.65 -23.51
C PRO A 84 -21.28 -1.59 -22.84
N ARG A 85 -21.05 -2.47 -21.86
CA ARG A 85 -19.86 -2.50 -20.99
C ARG A 85 -18.56 -2.85 -21.75
N ILE A 86 -17.91 -1.84 -22.32
CA ILE A 86 -16.56 -1.94 -22.88
C ILE A 86 -15.56 -2.09 -21.72
N ARG A 87 -14.76 -3.15 -21.80
CA ARG A 87 -13.66 -3.49 -20.89
C ARG A 87 -12.65 -2.34 -20.89
N SER A 88 -12.67 -1.52 -19.84
CA SER A 88 -11.73 -0.42 -19.68
C SER A 88 -10.34 -0.95 -19.40
N GLU A 89 -9.47 -0.74 -20.39
CA GLU A 89 -8.03 -0.74 -20.28
C GLU A 89 -7.55 0.12 -19.10
N SER A 90 -6.47 -0.38 -18.52
CA SER A 90 -5.58 0.23 -17.52
C SER A 90 -5.75 1.72 -17.28
N LYS A 91 -6.46 2.07 -16.18
CA LYS A 91 -6.26 3.33 -15.46
C LYS A 91 -4.81 3.39 -14.98
N GLU A 92 -3.95 4.06 -15.74
CA GLU A 92 -2.64 4.47 -15.25
C GLU A 92 -2.84 5.50 -14.13
N VAL A 93 -2.51 5.06 -12.93
CA VAL A 93 -2.57 5.83 -11.69
C VAL A 93 -1.42 6.82 -11.72
N ILE A 94 -1.69 8.08 -12.04
CA ILE A 94 -0.72 9.17 -11.92
C ILE A 94 -0.34 9.33 -10.45
N SER A 95 0.81 8.78 -10.07
CA SER A 95 1.36 8.91 -8.72
C SER A 95 1.98 10.30 -8.57
N ALA A 96 1.30 11.18 -7.83
CA ALA A 96 1.86 12.42 -7.30
C ALA A 96 3.25 12.17 -6.67
N PRO A 97 4.17 13.17 -6.65
CA PRO A 97 5.47 13.01 -6.02
C PRO A 97 5.27 12.53 -4.58
N SER A 98 5.65 11.28 -4.35
CA SER A 98 5.54 10.63 -3.04
C SER A 98 6.50 11.32 -2.10
N VAL A 99 6.03 12.38 -1.44
CA VAL A 99 6.59 12.80 -0.16
C VAL A 99 6.57 11.54 0.68
N LYS A 100 7.74 10.95 0.94
CA LYS A 100 7.87 9.73 1.74
C LYS A 100 7.06 9.96 3.00
N ARG A 101 5.91 9.28 3.13
CA ARG A 101 5.01 9.51 4.25
C ARG A 101 5.83 9.30 5.52
N LYS A 102 5.95 10.35 6.34
CA LYS A 102 6.71 10.27 7.58
C LYS A 102 6.12 9.15 8.42
N TYR A 103 6.92 8.13 8.71
CA TYR A 103 6.49 6.99 9.48
C TYR A 103 5.99 7.47 10.85
N ARG A 104 4.71 7.29 11.12
CA ARG A 104 4.12 7.57 12.43
C ARG A 104 4.27 6.30 13.25
N ARG A 105 4.92 6.41 14.40
CA ARG A 105 5.02 5.28 15.32
C ARG A 105 3.63 4.96 15.86
N HIS A 106 3.32 3.68 16.01
CA HIS A 106 2.12 3.20 16.68
C HIS A 106 2.42 2.94 18.18
N PRO A 107 1.43 3.07 19.08
CA PRO A 107 1.59 2.65 20.47
C PRO A 107 1.91 1.16 20.55
N LYS A 108 2.68 0.76 21.56
CA LYS A 108 2.93 -0.65 21.86
C LYS A 108 1.60 -1.33 22.27
N PRO A 109 1.32 -2.56 21.81
CA PRO A 109 0.19 -3.33 22.32
C PRO A 109 0.40 -3.70 23.80
N ASP A 110 -0.68 -3.85 24.56
CA ASP A 110 -0.64 -4.42 25.91
C ASP A 110 -0.76 -5.95 25.83
N GLU A 111 0.14 -6.66 26.50
CA GLU A 111 0.14 -8.12 26.62
C GLU A 111 -0.97 -8.64 27.55
N ASN A 112 -1.47 -7.81 28.47
CA ASN A 112 -2.48 -8.19 29.46
C ASN A 112 -3.91 -7.90 28.99
N ALA A 113 -4.07 -7.22 27.86
CA ALA A 113 -5.39 -6.91 27.32
C ALA A 113 -6.01 -8.18 26.72
N PRO A 114 -7.33 -8.41 26.90
CA PRO A 114 -7.99 -9.54 26.28
C PRO A 114 -7.84 -9.47 24.75
N GLU A 115 -7.72 -10.62 24.11
CA GLU A 115 -7.55 -10.70 22.67
C GLU A 115 -8.84 -10.32 21.94
N ARG A 116 -8.71 -9.65 20.78
CA ARG A 116 -9.88 -9.23 20.01
C ARG A 116 -10.69 -10.46 19.55
N PRO A 117 -12.02 -10.44 19.71
CA PRO A 117 -12.84 -11.59 19.36
C PRO A 117 -12.86 -11.76 17.84
N PRO A 118 -12.79 -13.01 17.33
CA PRO A 118 -12.85 -13.26 15.90
C PRO A 118 -14.25 -12.97 15.34
N SER A 119 -14.31 -12.42 14.13
CA SER A 119 -15.59 -12.24 13.41
C SER A 119 -16.10 -13.57 12.84
N ALA A 120 -17.37 -13.62 12.43
CA ALA A 120 -17.99 -14.81 11.83
C ALA A 120 -17.16 -15.36 10.65
N TYR A 121 -16.71 -14.47 9.77
CA TYR A 121 -15.82 -14.82 8.66
C TYR A 121 -14.48 -15.37 9.16
N VAL A 122 -13.88 -14.78 10.19
CA VAL A 122 -12.58 -15.25 10.72
C VAL A 122 -12.73 -16.66 11.29
N ILE A 123 -13.78 -16.91 12.07
CA ILE A 123 -14.10 -18.24 12.61
C ILE A 123 -14.25 -19.27 11.48
N PHE A 124 -15.06 -18.95 10.47
CA PHE A 124 -15.22 -19.80 9.29
C PHE A 124 -13.91 -20.02 8.54
N SER A 125 -13.11 -18.95 8.34
CA SER A 125 -11.86 -19.00 7.61
C SER A 125 -10.82 -19.88 8.30
N ASN A 126 -10.76 -19.83 9.64
CA ASN A 126 -9.84 -20.65 10.42
C ASN A 126 -10.25 -22.13 10.35
N LYS A 127 -11.53 -22.44 10.54
CA LYS A 127 -12.06 -23.80 10.38
C LYS A 127 -11.81 -24.37 8.98
N THR A 128 -12.00 -23.55 7.94
CA THR A 128 -11.77 -23.98 6.56
C THR A 128 -10.28 -24.15 6.26
N ARG A 129 -9.41 -23.28 6.79
CA ARG A 129 -7.95 -23.44 6.68
C ARG A 129 -7.47 -24.70 7.38
N GLU A 130 -8.01 -25.05 8.54
CA GLU A 130 -7.71 -26.29 9.25
C GLU A 130 -8.11 -27.52 8.42
N GLN A 131 -9.27 -27.50 7.76
CA GLN A 131 -9.69 -28.58 6.85
C GLN A 131 -8.80 -28.72 5.60
N LEU A 132 -8.17 -27.63 5.18
CA LEU A 132 -7.27 -27.60 4.02
C LEU A 132 -5.80 -27.76 4.44
N LYS A 133 -5.52 -27.87 5.74
CA LYS A 133 -4.19 -28.11 6.28
C LYS A 133 -3.73 -29.49 5.83
N GLY A 134 -2.58 -29.53 5.13
CA GLY A 134 -2.03 -30.76 4.55
C GLY A 134 -2.28 -30.92 3.05
N LYS A 135 -3.05 -30.04 2.42
CA LYS A 135 -3.06 -29.91 0.96
C LYS A 135 -1.87 -29.04 0.54
N ASN A 136 -1.19 -29.40 -0.55
CA ASN A 136 -0.09 -28.61 -1.15
C ASN A 136 -0.61 -27.36 -1.87
N LEU A 137 -1.45 -26.58 -1.20
CA LEU A 137 -2.02 -25.33 -1.72
C LEU A 137 -1.27 -24.15 -1.10
N SER A 138 -0.99 -23.15 -1.94
CA SER A 138 -0.42 -21.88 -1.49
C SER A 138 -1.42 -21.13 -0.60
N PHE A 139 -0.89 -20.33 0.34
CA PHE A 139 -1.72 -19.46 1.19
C PHE A 139 -2.69 -18.60 0.37
N THR A 140 -2.25 -18.09 -0.77
CA THR A 140 -3.07 -17.28 -1.68
C THR A 140 -4.25 -18.07 -2.25
N GLU A 141 -4.03 -19.34 -2.61
CA GLU A 141 -5.07 -20.21 -3.16
C GLU A 141 -6.10 -20.59 -2.08
N ILE A 142 -5.61 -20.90 -0.88
CA ILE A 142 -6.48 -21.15 0.28
C ILE A 142 -7.33 -19.92 0.59
N ALA A 143 -6.75 -18.72 0.57
CA ALA A 143 -7.48 -17.48 0.82
C ALA A 143 -8.59 -17.23 -0.22
N LYS A 144 -8.31 -17.46 -1.50
CA LYS A 144 -9.31 -17.36 -2.59
C LYS A 144 -10.46 -18.34 -2.37
N LEU A 145 -10.15 -19.62 -2.15
CA LEU A 145 -11.14 -20.67 -1.96
C LEU A 145 -12.00 -20.43 -0.71
N VAL A 146 -11.41 -19.96 0.39
CA VAL A 146 -12.16 -19.59 1.60
C VAL A 146 -13.12 -18.43 1.32
N GLY A 147 -12.67 -17.41 0.58
CA GLY A 147 -13.51 -16.28 0.16
C GLY A 147 -14.71 -16.74 -0.68
N GLU A 148 -14.48 -17.57 -1.69
CA GLU A 148 -15.54 -18.12 -2.54
C GLU A 148 -16.54 -18.96 -1.75
N LYS A 149 -16.04 -19.86 -0.88
CA LYS A 149 -16.93 -20.66 -0.02
C LYS A 149 -17.79 -19.78 0.87
N TRP A 150 -17.22 -18.76 1.51
CA TRP A 150 -17.99 -17.87 2.37
C TRP A 150 -19.11 -17.15 1.61
N GLN A 151 -18.85 -16.68 0.39
CA GLN A 151 -19.88 -16.03 -0.43
C GLN A 151 -21.02 -16.99 -0.76
N ASN A 152 -20.67 -18.23 -1.12
CA ASN A 152 -21.62 -19.29 -1.50
C ASN A 152 -22.30 -20.01 -0.33
N LEU A 153 -21.92 -19.74 0.92
CA LEU A 153 -22.60 -20.31 2.09
C LEU A 153 -24.07 -19.87 2.14
N SER A 154 -24.93 -20.80 2.55
CA SER A 154 -26.34 -20.51 2.79
C SER A 154 -26.52 -19.52 3.95
N PRO A 155 -27.62 -18.74 3.98
CA PRO A 155 -27.87 -17.80 5.07
C PRO A 155 -27.96 -18.50 6.43
N CYS A 156 -28.52 -19.72 6.49
CA CYS A 156 -28.60 -20.51 7.72
C CYS A 156 -27.21 -20.89 8.27
N GLU A 157 -26.29 -21.30 7.39
CA GLU A 157 -24.92 -21.60 7.81
C GLU A 157 -24.15 -20.34 8.24
N LYS A 158 -24.34 -19.23 7.53
CA LYS A 158 -23.77 -17.93 7.92
C LYS A 158 -24.24 -17.51 9.31
N GLU A 159 -25.54 -17.65 9.59
CA GLU A 159 -26.13 -17.31 10.89
C GLU A 159 -25.49 -18.12 12.03
N LEU A 160 -25.15 -19.40 11.81
CA LEU A 160 -24.44 -20.20 12.81
C LEU A 160 -23.08 -19.57 13.19
N TYR A 161 -22.30 -19.12 12.20
CA TYR A 161 -21.02 -18.46 12.44
C TYR A 161 -21.20 -17.06 13.05
N GLU A 162 -22.27 -16.36 12.70
CA GLU A 162 -22.63 -15.08 13.32
C GLU A 162 -22.99 -15.24 14.81
N LYS A 163 -23.75 -16.27 15.17
CA LYS A 163 -24.04 -16.61 16.57
C LYS A 163 -22.76 -16.92 17.35
N GLN A 164 -21.85 -17.70 16.78
CA GLN A 164 -20.55 -17.98 17.41
C GLN A 164 -19.72 -16.71 17.61
N ALA A 165 -19.67 -15.84 16.61
CA ALA A 165 -18.97 -14.55 16.70
C ALA A 165 -19.61 -13.62 17.73
N PHE A 166 -20.94 -13.64 17.85
CA PHE A 166 -21.67 -12.89 18.87
C PHE A 166 -21.30 -13.35 20.27
N THR A 167 -21.36 -14.66 20.55
CA THR A 167 -20.95 -15.21 21.86
C THR A 167 -19.48 -14.90 22.18
N ALA A 168 -18.58 -15.01 21.19
CA ALA A 168 -17.18 -14.65 21.39
C ALA A 168 -17.00 -13.16 21.72
N LYS A 169 -17.77 -12.28 21.06
CA LYS A 169 -17.79 -10.84 21.32
C LYS A 169 -18.33 -10.52 22.72
N GLU A 170 -19.38 -11.20 23.17
CA GLU A 170 -19.91 -11.03 24.52
C GLU A 170 -18.90 -11.44 25.59
N ARG A 171 -18.26 -12.60 25.43
CA ARG A 171 -17.17 -13.04 26.34
C ARG A 171 -16.07 -11.99 26.42
N TYR A 172 -15.58 -11.53 25.27
CA TYR A 172 -14.56 -10.49 25.20
C TYR A 172 -15.00 -9.19 25.89
N ASN A 173 -16.25 -8.77 25.72
CA ASN A 173 -16.75 -7.55 26.36
C ASN A 173 -16.74 -7.67 27.89
N ASN A 174 -17.09 -8.84 28.43
CA ASN A 174 -17.05 -9.11 29.86
C ASN A 174 -15.61 -9.10 30.38
N GLU A 175 -14.70 -9.84 29.74
CA GLU A 175 -13.27 -9.85 30.06
C GLU A 175 -12.65 -8.46 29.98
N LEU A 176 -13.01 -7.67 28.96
CA LEU A 176 -12.55 -6.29 28.80
C LEU A 176 -13.09 -5.38 29.90
N ALA A 177 -14.33 -5.57 30.35
CA ALA A 177 -14.91 -4.82 31.45
C ALA A 177 -14.20 -5.10 32.78
N GLU A 178 -13.79 -6.36 33.01
CA GLU A 178 -12.98 -6.75 34.17
C GLU A 178 -11.55 -6.20 34.07
N TYR A 179 -10.90 -6.39 32.91
CA TYR A 179 -9.56 -5.90 32.66
C TYR A 179 -9.46 -4.37 32.84
N LYS A 180 -10.46 -3.60 32.40
CA LYS A 180 -10.53 -2.14 32.62
C LYS A 180 -10.51 -1.72 34.09
N LYS A 181 -10.91 -2.59 35.02
CA LYS A 181 -10.88 -2.31 36.46
C LYS A 181 -9.49 -2.56 37.08
N THR A 182 -8.61 -3.29 36.39
CA THR A 182 -7.29 -3.65 36.90
C THR A 182 -6.32 -2.47 36.88
N ASN A 183 -5.31 -2.50 37.76
CA ASN A 183 -4.24 -1.51 37.78
C ASN A 183 -3.43 -1.52 36.47
N ARG A 184 -3.25 -2.69 35.84
CA ARG A 184 -2.57 -2.85 34.54
C ARG A 184 -3.18 -1.99 33.45
N TYR A 185 -4.52 -1.94 33.35
CA TYR A 185 -5.18 -1.07 32.40
C TYR A 185 -4.92 0.42 32.67
N GLN A 186 -4.84 0.83 33.94
CA GLN A 186 -4.57 2.22 34.31
C GLN A 186 -3.15 2.64 33.90
N GLU A 187 -2.16 1.77 34.12
CA GLU A 187 -0.78 1.98 33.67
C GLU A 187 -0.72 2.09 32.14
N TYR A 188 -1.40 1.19 31.43
CA TYR A 188 -1.46 1.21 29.98
C TYR A 188 -2.20 2.46 29.44
N ALA A 189 -3.28 2.89 30.09
CA ALA A 189 -3.98 4.12 29.75
C ALA A 189 -3.09 5.36 29.92
N ARG A 190 -2.29 5.41 31.00
CA ARG A 190 -1.27 6.45 31.20
C ARG A 190 -0.24 6.43 30.07
N TYR A 191 0.31 5.26 29.75
CA TYR A 191 1.22 5.09 28.61
C TYR A 191 0.63 5.60 27.29
N LEU A 192 -0.63 5.25 26.98
CA LEU A 192 -1.32 5.71 25.77
C LEU A 192 -1.49 7.24 25.75
N SER A 193 -1.77 7.85 26.89
CA SER A 193 -1.89 9.31 27.01
C SER A 193 -0.56 10.01 26.73
N GLU A 194 0.54 9.53 27.33
CA GLU A 194 1.89 10.05 27.09
C GLU A 194 2.32 9.85 25.64
N PHE A 195 2.03 8.68 25.07
CA PHE A 195 2.36 8.38 23.68
C PHE A 195 1.66 9.35 22.73
N LYS A 196 0.35 9.58 22.92
CA LYS A 196 -0.42 10.54 22.12
C LYS A 196 0.10 11.96 22.30
N ALA A 197 0.43 12.38 23.52
CA ALA A 197 1.00 13.71 23.80
C ALA A 197 2.37 13.92 23.13
N ARG A 198 3.24 12.90 23.14
CA ARG A 198 4.52 12.95 22.41
C ARG A 198 4.30 13.06 20.91
N GLN A 199 3.34 12.32 20.35
CA GLN A 199 3.01 12.39 18.92
C GLN A 199 2.37 13.72 18.50
N SER A 200 1.54 14.34 19.34
CA SER A 200 0.97 15.67 19.07
C SER A 200 2.02 16.78 19.21
N GLY A 201 2.89 16.72 20.22
CA GLY A 201 4.01 17.66 20.36
C GLY A 201 5.04 17.59 19.21
N LEU A 202 5.25 16.40 18.65
CA LEU A 202 6.03 16.20 17.40
C LEU A 202 5.36 16.81 16.16
N ARG A 203 4.04 17.06 16.20
CA ARG A 203 3.27 17.63 15.08
C ARG A 203 3.29 19.15 15.06
N CYS A 204 3.55 19.82 16.19
CA CYS A 204 3.58 21.28 16.32
C CYS A 204 4.96 21.93 16.10
N LYS A 205 6.01 21.14 15.84
CA LYS A 205 7.39 21.63 15.60
C LYS A 205 7.80 21.60 14.11
N SER A 206 6.86 21.64 13.18
CA SER A 206 7.12 21.72 11.72
C SER A 206 6.36 22.88 11.11
#